data_AF-A0A538E1E6-F1
#
_entry.id   AF-A0A538E1E6-F1
#
_cell.length_a   1.000
_cell.length_b   1.000
_cell.length_c   1.000
_cell.angle_alpha   90.00
_cell.angle_beta   90.00
_cell.angle_gamma   90.00
#
_symmetry.space_group_name_H-M   'P 1'
#
loop_
_entity.id
_entity.type
_entity.pdbx_description
1 polymer ?
#
loop_
_entity_poly.entity_id
_entity_poly.type
_entity_poly.pdbx_seq_one_letter_code
_entity_poly.pdbx_strand_id
1 'polypeptide(L)' 'MVVHALPDVSGLSVGILGGTGDQGRGLAYRFTCAGHAVRVGSRSAARGQAAAAELAGLPGAGEVSGGDNRYACGA' A
#
# COMPACT_ATOMS: atom_id res chain seq x y z
N MET A 1 1.57 -34.84 1.08
CA MET A 1 1.34 -33.38 1.21
C MET A 1 2.53 -32.80 1.94
N VAL A 2 3.29 -31.90 1.33
CA VAL A 2 4.28 -31.10 2.05
C VAL A 2 3.58 -29.80 2.45
N VAL A 3 3.45 -29.55 3.74
CA VAL A 3 3.01 -28.25 4.26
C VAL A 3 4.22 -27.34 4.24
N HIS A 4 4.24 -26.37 3.33
CA HIS A 4 5.23 -25.30 3.38
C HIS A 4 4.73 -24.23 4.34
N ALA A 5 5.46 -24.00 5.43
CA ALA A 5 5.21 -22.85 6.30
C ALA A 5 5.50 -21.57 5.50
N LEU A 6 4.64 -20.56 5.65
CA LEU A 6 4.89 -19.25 5.05
C LEU A 6 5.97 -18.51 5.86
N PRO A 7 6.86 -17.75 5.20
CA PRO A 7 7.80 -16.88 5.91
C PRO A 7 7.04 -15.77 6.65
N ASP A 8 7.63 -15.28 7.74
CA ASP A 8 7.13 -14.07 8.40
C ASP A 8 7.44 -12.85 7.52
N VAL A 9 6.40 -12.07 7.25
CA VAL A 9 6.44 -10.84 6.43
C VAL A 9 5.89 -9.63 7.18
N SER A 10 5.53 -9.78 8.45
CA SER A 10 4.83 -8.75 9.24
C SER A 10 5.58 -7.43 9.33
N GLY A 11 6.91 -7.45 9.24
CA GLY A 11 7.77 -6.24 9.25
C GLY A 11 8.06 -5.62 7.88
N LEU A 12 7.52 -6.16 6.78
CA LEU A 12 7.76 -5.63 5.43
C LEU A 12 6.77 -4.51 5.07
N SER A 13 7.28 -3.52 4.37
CA SER A 13 6.52 -2.46 3.70
C SER A 13 6.16 -2.83 2.26
N VAL A 14 5.06 -2.26 1.76
CA VAL A 14 4.54 -2.54 0.41
C VAL A 14 4.47 -1.27 -0.41
N GLY A 15 5.24 -1.22 -1.50
CA GLY A 15 5.18 -0.16 -2.50
C GLY A 15 4.27 -0.55 -3.67
N ILE A 16 3.29 0.30 -4.01
CA ILE A 16 2.34 0.05 -5.11
C ILE A 16 2.49 1.12 -6.18
N LEU A 17 3.27 0.84 -7.22
CA LEU A 17 3.42 1.72 -8.38
C LEU A 17 2.15 1.71 -9.22
N GLY A 18 1.66 2.89 -9.60
CA GLY A 18 0.35 3.01 -10.25
C GLY A 18 -0.83 2.69 -9.30
N GLY A 19 -0.62 2.77 -7.99
CA GLY A 19 -1.56 2.34 -6.95
C GLY A 19 -2.88 3.11 -6.87
N THR A 20 -3.05 4.19 -7.64
CA THR A 20 -4.27 5.03 -7.61
C THR A 20 -5.46 4.44 -8.38
N GLY A 21 -5.25 3.39 -9.18
CA GLY A 21 -6.33 2.64 -9.85
C GLY A 21 -7.05 1.67 -8.91
N ASP A 22 -8.17 1.09 -9.35
CA ASP A 22 -9.05 0.28 -8.47
C ASP A 22 -8.33 -0.92 -7.85
N GLN A 23 -7.55 -1.63 -8.64
CA GLN A 23 -6.70 -2.74 -8.16
C GLN A 23 -5.69 -2.28 -7.11
N GLY A 24 -4.98 -1.19 -7.41
CA GLY A 24 -3.96 -0.64 -6.52
C GLY A 24 -4.52 -0.18 -5.18
N ARG A 25 -5.66 0.52 -5.20
CA ARG A 25 -6.35 0.96 -3.97
C ARG A 25 -6.88 -0.23 -3.17
N GLY A 26 -7.46 -1.23 -3.85
CA GLY A 26 -7.95 -2.44 -3.20
C GLY A 26 -6.85 -3.23 -2.50
N LEU A 27 -5.68 -3.37 -3.15
CA LEU A 27 -4.50 -3.99 -2.54
C LEU A 27 -3.96 -3.15 -1.38
N ALA A 28 -3.81 -1.84 -1.58
CA ALA A 28 -3.34 -0.92 -0.55
C ALA A 28 -4.20 -1.01 0.72
N TYR A 29 -5.52 -0.95 0.56
CA TYR A 29 -6.48 -1.08 1.66
C TYR A 29 -6.30 -2.40 2.42
N ARG A 30 -6.24 -3.53 1.70
CA ARG A 30 -6.09 -4.84 2.35
C ARG A 30 -4.76 -5.00 3.08
N PHE A 31 -3.66 -4.55 2.50
CA PHE A 31 -2.35 -4.66 3.14
C PHE A 31 -2.25 -3.75 4.36
N THR A 32 -2.79 -2.53 4.28
CA THR A 32 -2.78 -1.63 5.45
C THR A 32 -3.70 -2.15 6.56
N CYS A 33 -4.85 -2.75 6.24
CA CYS A 33 -5.70 -3.45 7.21
C CYS A 33 -5.01 -4.65 7.86
N ALA A 34 -4.11 -5.32 7.13
CA ALA A 34 -3.31 -6.42 7.63
C ALA A 34 -2.11 -5.96 8.48
N GLY A 35 -1.90 -4.64 8.64
CA GLY A 35 -0.85 -4.05 9.47
C GLY A 35 0.44 -3.69 8.71
N HIS A 36 0.48 -3.84 7.39
CA HIS A 36 1.65 -3.43 6.61
C HIS A 36 1.67 -1.92 6.39
N ALA A 37 2.87 -1.33 6.43
CA ALA A 37 3.09 0.03 5.95
C ALA A 37 3.03 0.08 4.43
N VAL A 38 2.11 0.87 3.86
CA VAL A 38 1.86 0.93 2.41
C VAL A 38 2.25 2.28 1.83
N ARG A 39 2.94 2.28 0.70
CA ARG A 39 3.22 3.49 -0.12
C ARG A 39 2.52 3.44 -1.46
N VAL A 40 1.59 4.35 -1.70
CA VAL A 40 0.82 4.46 -2.94
C VAL A 40 1.52 5.39 -3.92
N GLY A 41 1.97 4.84 -5.04
CA GLY A 41 2.67 5.57 -6.11
C GLY A 41 1.75 5.97 -7.26
N SER A 42 2.00 7.15 -7.82
CA SER A 42 1.39 7.58 -9.07
C SER A 42 2.40 8.28 -9.98
N ARG A 43 2.03 8.56 -11.22
CA ARG A 43 2.81 9.45 -12.08
C ARG A 43 2.79 10.90 -11.57
N SER A 44 1.82 11.26 -10.72
CA SER A 44 1.71 12.56 -10.06
C SER A 44 1.74 12.37 -8.54
N ALA A 45 2.68 13.01 -7.84
CA ALA A 45 2.80 12.89 -6.39
C ALA A 45 1.50 13.28 -5.67
N ALA A 46 0.86 14.37 -6.08
CA ALA A 46 -0.42 14.83 -5.53
C ALA A 46 -1.52 13.77 -5.66
N ARG A 47 -1.57 13.05 -6.80
CA ARG A 47 -2.55 11.97 -7.00
C ARG A 47 -2.30 10.77 -6.08
N GLY A 48 -1.03 10.44 -5.83
CA GLY A 48 -0.66 9.41 -4.86
C GLY A 48 -1.05 9.80 -3.42
N GLN A 49 -0.74 11.05 -3.03
CA GLN A 49 -1.10 11.61 -1.73
C GLN A 49 -2.62 11.62 -1.48
N ALA A 50 -3.41 12.08 -2.47
CA ALA A 50 -4.86 12.08 -2.38
C ALA A 50 -5.42 10.66 -2.19
N ALA A 51 -4.94 9.68 -2.97
CA ALA A 51 -5.37 8.29 -2.84
C ALA A 51 -5.01 7.70 -1.47
N ALA A 52 -3.82 8.01 -0.93
CA ALA A 52 -3.43 7.57 0.41
C ALA A 52 -4.30 8.20 1.50
N ALA A 53 -4.66 9.49 1.37
CA ALA A 53 -5.54 10.17 2.31
C ALA A 53 -6.97 9.58 2.30
N GLU A 54 -7.50 9.25 1.12
CA GLU A 54 -8.77 8.54 0.99
C GLU A 54 -8.73 7.18 1.69
N LEU A 55 -7.66 6.41 1.47
CA LEU A 55 -7.46 5.09 2.08
C LEU A 55 -7.32 5.18 3.61
N ALA A 56 -6.57 6.15 4.12
CA ALA A 56 -6.38 6.36 5.56
C ALA A 56 -7.69 6.72 6.29
N GLY A 57 -8.67 7.28 5.57
CA GLY A 57 -10.00 7.57 6.10
C GLY A 57 -10.93 6.35 6.18
N LEU A 58 -10.54 5.20 5.59
CA LEU A 58 -11.37 4.00 5.60
C LEU A 58 -11.29 3.28 6.96
N PRO A 59 -12.40 2.70 7.44
CA PRO A 59 -12.40 1.92 8.68
C PRO A 59 -11.37 0.78 8.64
N GLY A 60 -10.55 0.69 9.69
CA GLY A 60 -9.55 -0.37 9.82
C GLY A 60 -8.31 -0.20 8.93
N ALA A 61 -8.18 0.91 8.20
CA ALA A 61 -6.92 1.23 7.54
C ALA A 61 -5.81 1.47 8.57
N GLY A 62 -4.61 0.96 8.27
CA GLY A 62 -3.41 1.15 9.09
C GLY A 62 -2.52 2.24 8.50
N GLU A 63 -1.20 2.01 8.53
CA GLU A 63 -0.22 2.95 7.98
C GLU A 63 -0.25 2.96 6.44
N VAL A 64 -0.60 4.11 5.86
CA VAL A 64 -0.57 4.34 4.42
C VAL A 64 -0.12 5.76 4.11
N SER A 65 0.74 5.90 3.10
CA SER A 65 1.28 7.17 2.61
C SER A 65 1.30 7.19 1.09
N GLY A 66 1.42 8.38 0.50
CA GLY A 66 1.29 8.56 -0.96
C GLY A 66 2.30 9.51 -1.55
N GLY A 67 2.69 9.25 -2.80
CA GLY A 67 3.65 10.07 -3.54
C GLY A 67 3.74 9.68 -5.01
N ASP A 68 4.83 10.07 -5.67
CA ASP A 68 5.09 9.60 -7.02
C ASP A 68 5.54 8.13 -7.04
N ASN A 69 5.70 7.54 -8.23
CA ASN A 69 6.14 6.15 -8.35
C ASN A 69 7.56 5.92 -7.78
N ARG A 70 8.42 6.95 -7.73
CA ARG A 70 9.76 6.83 -7.15
C ARG A 70 9.69 6.73 -5.63
N TYR A 71 8.84 7.53 -5.00
CA TYR A 71 8.54 7.44 -3.58
C TYR A 71 8.05 6.05 -3.18
N ALA A 72 7.10 5.50 -3.95
CA ALA A 72 6.56 4.16 -3.68
C ALA A 72 7.59 3.04 -3.90
N CYS A 73 8.54 3.21 -4.82
CA CYS A 73 9.61 2.23 -5.07
C CYS A 73 10.60 2.08 -3.90
N GLY A 74 10.71 3.10 -3.03
CA GLY A 74 11.57 3.04 -1.85
C GLY A 74 10.90 2.41 -0.62
N ALA A 75 9.72 1.82 -0.78
CA ALA A 75 9.05 1.05 0.25
C ALA A 75 9.91 -0.15 0.65
#